data_AF-A0A328WCX2-F1
#
_entry.id   AF-A0A328WCX2-F1
#
_cell.length_a   1.000
_cell.length_b   1.000
_cell.length_c   1.000
_cell.angle_alpha   90.00
_cell.angle_beta   90.00
_cell.angle_gamma   90.00
#
_symmetry.space_group_name_H-M   'P 1'
#
loop_
_entity.id
_entity.type
_entity.pdbx_description
1 polymer ?
#
loop_
_entity_poly.entity_id
_entity_poly.type
_entity_poly.pdbx_seq_one_letter_code
_entity_poly.pdbx_strand_id
1 'polypeptide(L)'
;MLLKWRVPVVRQISAWTFVLPILLFTIEILFIRDGHWFHFYGLLSTVVIPPFGIALSIRSYGVTDSAKDLLLIACNVLALFSYFIYTFLGYLILGP
;
A
#
# COMPACT_ATOMS: atom_id res chain seq x y z
N MET A 1 25.86 -9.09 -11.29
CA MET A 1 24.88 -9.96 -11.97
C MET A 1 23.77 -10.51 -11.06
N LEU A 2 24.05 -10.89 -9.80
CA LEU A 2 23.05 -11.45 -8.86
C LEU A 2 21.83 -10.55 -8.56
N LEU A 3 21.97 -9.22 -8.60
CA LEU A 3 20.85 -8.31 -8.31
C LEU A 3 19.72 -8.38 -9.35
N LYS A 4 20.04 -8.57 -10.64
CA LYS A 4 19.05 -8.56 -11.74
C LYS A 4 18.02 -9.69 -11.62
N TRP A 5 18.44 -10.86 -11.13
CA TRP A 5 17.56 -12.02 -10.92
C TRP A 5 16.59 -11.84 -9.75
N ARG A 6 16.92 -10.97 -8.79
CA ARG A 6 16.04 -10.66 -7.65
C ARG A 6 14.99 -9.59 -7.97
N VAL A 7 15.19 -8.81 -9.03
CA VAL A 7 14.25 -7.77 -9.49
C VAL A 7 12.81 -8.29 -9.67
N PRO A 8 12.54 -9.41 -10.38
CA PRO A 8 11.17 -9.90 -10.53
C PRO A 8 10.52 -10.24 -9.18
N VAL A 9 11.28 -10.83 -8.25
CA VAL A 9 10.79 -11.14 -6.90
C VAL A 9 10.49 -9.85 -6.11
N VAL A 10 11.40 -8.86 -6.16
CA VAL A 10 11.22 -7.56 -5.51
C VAL A 10 10.00 -6.82 -6.05
N ARG A 11 9.79 -6.84 -7.36
CA ARG A 11 8.60 -6.27 -8.01
C ARG A 11 7.33 -6.99 -7.57
N GLN A 12 7.36 -8.31 -7.47
CA GLN A 12 6.21 -9.09 -7.02
C GLN A 12 5.86 -8.77 -5.57
N ILE A 13 6.87 -8.69 -4.68
CA ILE A 13 6.66 -8.27 -3.29
C ILE A 13 6.08 -6.85 -3.24
N SER A 14 6.62 -5.91 -4.04
CA SER A 14 6.10 -4.55 -4.08
C SER A 14 4.69 -4.41 -4.69
N ALA A 15 4.28 -5.35 -5.55
CA ALA A 15 2.91 -5.41 -6.01
C ALA A 15 1.99 -5.90 -4.88
N TRP A 16 2.44 -6.89 -4.11
CA TRP A 16 1.71 -7.36 -2.93
C TRP A 16 1.56 -6.28 -1.85
N THR A 17 2.56 -5.42 -1.64
CA THR A 17 2.45 -4.30 -0.69
C THR A 17 1.43 -3.24 -1.11
N PHE A 18 1.00 -3.22 -2.37
CA PHE A 18 -0.09 -2.39 -2.86
C PHE A 18 -1.44 -3.12 -2.78
N VAL A 19 -1.50 -4.37 -3.23
CA VAL A 19 -2.75 -5.15 -3.29
C VAL A 19 -3.25 -5.51 -1.90
N LEU A 20 -2.37 -5.94 -0.99
CA LEU A 20 -2.74 -6.47 0.31
C LEU A 20 -3.41 -5.41 1.21
N PRO A 21 -2.92 -4.15 1.31
CA PRO A 21 -3.60 -3.12 2.07
C PRO A 21 -4.97 -2.74 1.51
N ILE A 22 -5.11 -2.69 0.18
CA ILE A 22 -6.40 -2.43 -0.47
C ILE A 22 -7.40 -3.52 -0.10
N LEU A 23 -6.97 -4.79 -0.14
CA LEU A 23 -7.80 -5.94 0.20
C LEU A 23 -8.23 -5.89 1.67
N LEU A 24 -7.30 -5.67 2.59
CA LEU A 24 -7.59 -5.57 4.02
C LEU A 24 -8.52 -4.39 4.34
N PHE A 25 -8.26 -3.22 3.76
CA PHE A 25 -9.10 -2.04 3.92
C PHE A 25 -10.51 -2.25 3.37
N THR A 26 -10.63 -2.88 2.20
CA THR A 26 -11.93 -3.19 1.59
C THR A 26 -12.71 -4.20 2.43
N ILE A 27 -12.05 -5.24 2.94
CA ILE A 27 -12.67 -6.23 3.83
C ILE A 27 -13.17 -5.54 5.10
N GLU A 28 -12.35 -4.65 5.70
CA GLU A 28 -12.74 -3.91 6.89
C GLU A 28 -13.99 -3.05 6.64
N ILE A 29 -14.03 -2.26 5.57
CA ILE A 29 -15.19 -1.41 5.25
C ILE A 29 -16.46 -2.22 4.98
N LEU A 30 -16.35 -3.34 4.26
CA LEU A 30 -17.53 -4.09 3.80
C LEU A 30 -18.06 -5.09 4.83
N PHE A 31 -17.19 -5.68 5.65
CA PHE A 31 -17.57 -6.79 6.54
C PHE A 31 -17.56 -6.43 8.03
N ILE A 32 -16.90 -5.34 8.44
CA ILE A 32 -16.82 -4.96 9.85
C ILE A 32 -17.86 -3.88 10.12
N ARG A 33 -19.13 -4.30 10.20
CA ARG A 33 -20.25 -3.46 10.65
C ARG A 33 -20.53 -3.59 12.15
N ASP A 34 -20.01 -4.64 12.78
CA ASP A 34 -20.36 -5.07 14.14
C ASP A 34 -19.15 -5.12 15.07
N GLY A 35 -18.62 -3.95 15.47
CA GLY A 35 -17.91 -3.73 16.74
C GLY A 35 -16.70 -4.60 17.13
N HIS A 36 -16.15 -5.41 16.23
CA HIS A 36 -15.08 -6.35 16.56
C HIS A 36 -13.67 -5.74 16.48
N TRP A 37 -12.75 -6.36 17.24
CA TRP A 37 -11.31 -6.13 17.36
C TRP A 37 -10.54 -5.90 16.06
N PHE A 38 -11.12 -6.23 14.90
CA PHE A 38 -10.51 -6.02 13.60
C PHE A 38 -10.70 -4.61 13.02
N HIS A 39 -11.51 -3.75 13.67
CA HIS A 39 -11.47 -2.32 13.42
C HIS A 39 -10.02 -1.83 13.53
N PHE A 40 -9.60 -1.02 12.57
CA PHE A 40 -8.30 -0.36 12.47
C PHE A 40 -7.18 -1.14 11.76
N TYR A 41 -7.22 -2.46 11.57
CA TYR A 41 -6.08 -3.17 10.95
C TYR A 41 -5.97 -2.99 9.44
N GLY A 42 -7.09 -3.02 8.72
CA GLY A 42 -7.13 -2.67 7.30
C GLY A 42 -6.71 -1.22 7.09
N LEU A 43 -7.19 -0.32 7.96
CA LEU A 43 -6.76 1.07 7.96
C LEU A 43 -5.24 1.22 8.23
N LEU A 44 -4.70 0.62 9.29
CA LEU A 44 -3.25 0.62 9.61
C LEU A 44 -2.40 0.03 8.49
N SER A 45 -2.89 -1.02 7.83
CA SER A 45 -2.15 -1.69 6.77
C SER A 45 -1.82 -0.75 5.61
N THR A 46 -2.68 0.25 5.32
CA THR A 46 -2.46 1.27 4.28
C THR A 46 -1.39 2.29 4.65
N VAL A 47 -1.01 2.39 5.93
CA VAL A 47 0.08 3.27 6.40
C VAL A 47 1.39 2.50 6.53
N VAL A 48 1.34 1.27 7.02
CA VAL A 48 2.55 0.50 7.37
C VAL A 48 3.13 -0.22 6.17
N ILE A 49 2.30 -0.81 5.31
CA ILE A 49 2.75 -1.73 4.26
C ILE A 49 3.24 -0.99 2.99
N PRO A 50 2.55 0.05 2.47
CA PRO A 50 2.98 0.74 1.24
C PRO A 50 4.39 1.36 1.29
N PRO A 51 4.89 1.91 2.41
CA PRO A 51 6.28 2.39 2.51
C PRO A 51 7.33 1.32 2.16
N PHE A 52 7.09 0.06 2.55
CA PHE A 52 7.98 -1.04 2.17
C PHE A 52 7.96 -1.29 0.65
N GLY A 53 6.78 -1.21 0.03
CA GLY A 53 6.64 -1.28 -1.43
C GLY A 53 7.39 -0.17 -2.16
N ILE A 54 7.27 1.06 -1.66
CA ILE A 54 8.01 2.22 -2.19
C ILE A 54 9.52 1.96 -2.13
N ALA A 55 10.05 1.57 -0.97
CA ALA A 55 11.47 1.31 -0.80
C ALA A 55 11.98 0.18 -1.72
N LEU A 56 11.22 -0.90 -1.84
CA LEU A 56 11.56 -2.02 -2.72
C LEU A 56 11.52 -1.64 -4.20
N SER A 57 10.52 -0.86 -4.63
CA SER A 57 10.40 -0.40 -6.01
C SER A 57 11.43 0.67 -6.39
N ILE A 58 11.81 1.55 -5.47
CA ILE A 58 12.93 2.48 -5.69
C ILE A 58 14.22 1.69 -5.91
N ARG A 59 14.44 0.64 -5.12
CA ARG A 59 15.62 -0.22 -5.26
C ARG A 59 15.63 -0.99 -6.59
N SER A 60 14.49 -1.51 -7.07
CA SER A 60 14.42 -2.15 -8.38
C SER A 60 14.54 -1.16 -9.53
N TYR A 61 13.98 0.04 -9.38
CA TYR A 61 14.09 1.12 -10.35
C TYR A 61 15.55 1.53 -10.57
N GLY A 62 16.33 1.75 -9.50
CA GLY A 62 17.75 2.10 -9.61
C GLY A 62 18.63 1.05 -10.30
N VAL A 63 18.14 -0.18 -10.47
CA VAL A 63 18.86 -1.28 -11.15
C VAL A 63 18.39 -1.49 -12.58
N THR A 64 17.15 -1.15 -12.89
CA THR A 64 16.51 -1.50 -14.17
C THR A 64 15.96 -0.35 -14.98
N ASP A 65 15.83 0.83 -14.38
CA ASP A 65 15.28 2.07 -14.97
C ASP A 65 13.95 1.83 -15.72
N SER A 66 13.12 0.95 -15.16
CA SER A 66 11.91 0.49 -15.83
C SER A 66 10.70 1.30 -15.41
N ALA A 67 9.89 1.71 -16.38
CA ALA A 67 8.59 2.37 -16.13
C ALA A 67 7.64 1.56 -15.23
N LYS A 68 7.80 0.22 -15.19
CA LYS A 68 7.02 -0.66 -14.31
C LYS A 68 7.32 -0.41 -12.83
N ASP A 69 8.58 -0.14 -12.48
CA ASP A 69 8.96 0.16 -11.10
C ASP A 69 8.47 1.55 -10.70
N LEU A 70 8.53 2.52 -11.63
CA LEU A 70 7.97 3.85 -11.41
C LEU A 70 6.46 3.80 -11.15
N LEU A 71 5.73 2.98 -11.90
CA LEU A 71 4.31 2.73 -11.68
C LEU A 71 4.06 2.11 -10.29
N LEU A 72 4.86 1.12 -9.88
CA LEU A 72 4.73 0.50 -8.55
C LEU A 72 5.00 1.50 -7.41
N ILE A 73 5.98 2.39 -7.57
CA ILE A 73 6.21 3.50 -6.63
C ILE A 73 4.96 4.38 -6.55
N ALA A 74 4.45 4.85 -7.70
CA ALA A 74 3.27 5.71 -7.74
C ALA A 74 2.05 5.04 -7.09
N CYS A 75 1.80 3.75 -7.38
CA CYS A 75 0.70 3.00 -6.78
C CYS A 75 0.84 2.88 -5.26
N ASN A 76 2.02 2.54 -4.74
CA ASN A 76 2.21 2.46 -3.28
C ASN A 76 2.13 3.84 -2.62
N VAL A 77 2.58 4.91 -3.29
CA VAL A 77 2.40 6.29 -2.80
C VAL A 77 0.92 6.66 -2.74
N LEU A 78 0.14 6.39 -3.79
CA LEU A 78 -1.29 6.65 -3.79
C LEU A 78 -2.03 5.85 -2.72
N ALA A 79 -1.65 4.59 -2.51
CA ALA A 79 -2.20 3.76 -1.44
C ALA A 79 -1.85 4.28 -0.03
N LEU A 80 -0.69 4.93 0.13
CA LEU A 80 -0.35 5.61 1.38
C LEU A 80 -1.22 6.86 1.59
N PHE A 81 -1.44 7.64 0.52
CA PHE A 81 -2.26 8.85 0.58
C PHE A 81 -3.75 8.56 0.73
N SER A 82 -4.25 7.39 0.30
CA SER A 82 -5.67 7.05 0.43
C SER A 82 -6.11 6.97 1.90
N TYR A 83 -5.23 6.54 2.81
CA TYR A 83 -5.45 6.63 4.26
C TYR A 83 -5.74 8.07 4.68
N PHE A 84 -4.84 8.99 4.31
CA PHE A 84 -4.95 10.39 4.68
C PHE A 84 -6.26 10.99 4.16
N ILE A 85 -6.61 10.71 2.91
CA ILE A 85 -7.86 11.17 2.31
C ILE A 85 -9.08 10.61 3.06
N TYR A 86 -9.09 9.30 3.36
CA TYR A 86 -10.21 8.66 4.06
C TYR A 86 -10.41 9.25 5.46
N THR A 87 -9.34 9.34 6.26
CA THR A 87 -9.42 9.88 7.62
C THR A 87 -9.76 11.37 7.60
N PHE A 88 -9.15 12.16 6.71
CA PHE A 88 -9.44 13.59 6.58
C PHE A 88 -10.91 13.85 6.21
N LEU A 89 -11.44 13.12 5.22
CA LEU A 89 -12.85 13.23 4.84
C LEU A 89 -13.79 12.75 5.97
N GLY A 90 -13.41 11.68 6.68
CA GLY A 90 -14.13 11.20 7.85
C GLY A 90 -14.27 12.28 8.92
N TYR A 91 -13.15 12.90 9.32
CA TYR A 91 -13.14 14.01 10.27
C TYR A 91 -13.93 15.23 9.78
N LEU A 92 -13.85 15.55 8.49
CA LEU A 92 -14.53 16.72 7.92
C LEU A 92 -16.06 16.56 7.91
N ILE A 93 -16.56 15.34 7.71
CA ILE A 93 -18.00 15.05 7.64
C ILE A 93 -18.60 14.79 9.02
N LEU A 94 -17.90 14.04 9.88
CA LEU A 94 -18.43 13.55 11.15
C LEU A 94 -18.00 14.39 12.36
N GLY A 95 -17.07 15.33 12.18
CA GLY A 95 -16.46 16.07 13.28
C GLY A 95 -15.39 15.24 14.03
N PRO A 96 -14.67 15.86 14.97
CA PRO A 96 -13.74 15.17 15.85
C PRO A 96 -14.42 14.23 16.85
#